data_AF-A0A060C5I0-F1
#
_entry.id   AF-A0A060C5I0-F1
#
_cell.length_a   1.000
_cell.length_b   1.000
_cell.length_c   1.000
_cell.angle_alpha   90.00
_cell.angle_beta   90.00
_cell.angle_gamma   90.00
#
_symmetry.space_group_name_H-M   'P 1'
#
loop_
_entity.id
_entity.type
_entity.pdbx_description
1 polymer ?
#
loop_
_entity_poly.entity_id
_entity_poly.type
_entity_poly.pdbx_seq_one_letter_code
_entity_poly.pdbx_strand_id
1 'polypeptide(L)'
;PALLKKVGQSIGEECRIAGVNLLLGPAINIKKNPKCGRNFEYLAEDPLLTGKLASEYINGVQSQNVGAVVKHFAANNNENYRFMGNSVVDPRALNEIYLKAFEIVIKNSHPLGVMSAYNRLNGDFCSENRDLL
;
A
#
# COMPACT_ATOMS: atom_id res chain seq x y z
N PRO A 1 1.89 13.39 -10.96
CA PRO A 1 2.47 12.03 -11.10
C PRO A 1 4.00 12.02 -11.25
N ALA A 2 4.57 12.76 -12.23
CA ALA A 2 6.03 12.77 -12.48
C ALA A 2 6.89 13.20 -11.28
N LEU A 3 6.39 14.08 -10.40
CA LEU A 3 7.09 14.47 -9.17
C LEU A 3 7.27 13.28 -8.21
N LEU A 4 6.26 12.43 -8.05
CA LEU A 4 6.35 11.26 -7.16
C LEU A 4 7.38 10.24 -7.66
N LYS A 5 7.53 10.11 -8.98
CA LYS A 5 8.61 9.30 -9.55
C LYS A 5 9.99 9.84 -9.19
N LYS A 6 10.20 11.15 -9.28
CA LYS A 6 11.46 11.79 -8.87
C LYS A 6 11.73 11.60 -7.38
N VAL A 7 10.71 11.74 -6.53
CA VAL A 7 10.82 11.46 -5.09
C VAL A 7 11.24 10.00 -4.85
N GLY A 8 10.59 9.04 -5.51
CA GLY A 8 10.95 7.64 -5.41
C GLY A 8 12.38 7.36 -5.87
N GLN A 9 12.85 8.01 -6.93
CA GLN A 9 14.23 7.91 -7.41
C GLN A 9 15.23 8.40 -6.36
N SER A 10 15.02 9.58 -5.77
CA SER A 10 15.93 10.10 -4.74
C SER A 10 15.97 9.19 -3.51
N ILE A 11 14.82 8.67 -3.06
CA ILE A 11 14.78 7.72 -1.93
C ILE A 11 15.49 6.40 -2.29
N GLY A 12 15.30 5.89 -3.52
CA GLY A 12 15.98 4.69 -3.99
C GLY A 12 17.51 4.85 -4.06
N GLU A 13 17.98 6.04 -4.46
CA GLU A 13 19.41 6.39 -4.44
C GLU A 13 19.98 6.34 -3.02
N GLU A 14 19.29 6.96 -2.05
CA GLU A 14 19.67 6.92 -0.63
C GLU A 14 19.65 5.49 -0.08
N CYS A 15 18.64 4.69 -0.43
CA CYS A 15 18.57 3.28 -0.04
C CYS A 15 19.78 2.49 -0.53
N ARG A 16 20.21 2.68 -1.79
CA ARG A 16 21.43 2.03 -2.30
C ARG A 16 22.67 2.46 -1.53
N ILE A 17 22.83 3.75 -1.25
CA ILE A 17 23.97 4.28 -0.49
C ILE A 17 24.00 3.65 0.91
N ALA A 18 22.83 3.46 1.53
CA ALA A 18 22.68 2.83 2.84
C ALA A 18 22.72 1.29 2.82
N GLY A 19 22.86 0.64 1.66
CA GLY A 19 22.84 -0.82 1.54
C GLY A 19 21.46 -1.46 1.77
N VAL A 20 20.36 -0.72 1.59
CA VAL A 20 18.98 -1.20 1.74
C VAL A 20 18.46 -1.76 0.42
N ASN A 21 18.08 -3.04 0.40
CA ASN A 21 17.55 -3.70 -0.80
C ASN A 21 16.04 -3.60 -0.97
N LEU A 22 15.30 -3.47 0.13
CA LEU A 22 13.84 -3.42 0.15
C LEU A 22 13.36 -2.21 0.96
N LEU A 23 12.62 -1.32 0.29
CA LEU A 23 11.94 -0.21 0.93
C LEU A 23 10.51 -0.62 1.29
N LEU A 24 10.17 -0.54 2.58
CA LEU A 24 8.84 -0.89 3.10
C LEU A 24 7.82 0.22 2.82
N GLY A 25 7.55 0.50 1.55
CA GLY A 25 6.57 1.47 1.09
C GLY A 25 6.34 1.38 -0.43
N PRO A 26 5.34 2.10 -0.94
CA PRO A 26 4.50 3.07 -0.22
C PRO A 26 3.35 2.41 0.54
N ALA A 27 2.80 3.14 1.53
CA ALA A 27 1.59 2.77 2.23
C ALA A 27 0.36 3.36 1.50
N ILE A 28 -0.58 2.51 1.10
CA ILE A 28 -1.66 2.88 0.15
C ILE A 28 -3.07 2.53 0.66
N ASN A 29 -3.23 2.33 1.97
CA ASN A 29 -4.55 2.13 2.55
C ASN A 29 -5.43 3.37 2.32
N ILE A 30 -6.69 3.15 1.97
CA ILE A 30 -7.67 4.23 1.73
C ILE A 30 -7.91 5.05 3.00
N LYS A 31 -7.94 6.38 2.89
CA LYS A 31 -8.29 7.30 3.99
C LYS A 31 -9.78 7.26 4.31
N LYS A 32 -10.26 6.13 4.85
CA LYS A 32 -11.69 5.89 5.16
C LYS A 32 -12.26 6.91 6.15
N ASN A 33 -11.47 7.30 7.15
CA ASN A 33 -11.90 8.22 8.20
C ASN A 33 -10.74 9.16 8.55
N PRO A 34 -10.99 10.47 8.73
CA PRO A 34 -9.94 11.45 9.03
C PRO A 34 -9.21 11.17 10.34
N LYS A 35 -9.81 10.42 11.28
CA LYS A 35 -9.23 10.09 12.58
C LYS A 35 -8.23 8.93 12.55
N CYS A 36 -8.02 8.27 11.41
CA CYS A 36 -7.01 7.21 11.32
C CYS A 36 -5.60 7.80 11.51
N GLY A 37 -4.88 7.31 12.52
CA GLY A 37 -3.57 7.85 12.92
C GLY A 37 -2.47 7.74 11.86
N ARG A 38 -2.63 6.87 10.85
CA ARG A 38 -1.67 6.69 9.75
C ARG A 38 -2.07 7.35 8.43
N ASN A 39 -3.11 8.19 8.44
CA ASN A 39 -3.49 8.96 7.25
C ASN A 39 -2.36 9.86 6.72
N PHE A 40 -1.37 10.22 7.54
CA PHE A 40 -0.23 11.04 7.11
C PHE A 40 0.69 10.33 6.12
N GLU A 41 0.79 8.99 6.17
CA GLU A 41 1.61 8.19 5.24
C GLU A 41 0.80 7.56 4.10
N TYR A 42 -0.53 7.63 4.17
CA TYR A 42 -1.43 7.23 3.08
C TYR A 42 -1.66 8.38 2.10
N LEU A 43 -2.06 8.06 0.87
CA LEU A 43 -2.16 9.06 -0.20
C LEU A 43 -3.52 9.77 -0.22
N ALA A 44 -4.61 9.05 -0.47
CA ALA A 44 -5.93 9.66 -0.66
C ALA A 44 -7.08 8.75 -0.18
N GLU A 45 -8.29 9.31 -0.15
CA GLU A 45 -9.54 8.55 0.00
C GLU A 45 -9.99 7.90 -1.32
N ASP A 46 -9.55 8.42 -2.47
CA ASP A 46 -9.86 7.89 -3.80
C ASP A 46 -8.85 6.80 -4.23
N PRO A 47 -9.30 5.61 -4.65
CA PRO A 47 -8.41 4.52 -5.03
C PRO A 47 -7.67 4.76 -6.35
N LEU A 48 -8.27 5.48 -7.30
CA LEU A 48 -7.64 5.75 -8.60
C LEU A 48 -6.44 6.69 -8.42
N LEU A 49 -6.62 7.77 -7.67
CA LEU A 49 -5.57 8.73 -7.31
C LEU A 49 -4.47 8.04 -6.51
N THR A 50 -4.85 7.27 -5.48
CA THR A 50 -3.91 6.49 -4.67
C THR A 50 -3.07 5.55 -5.53
N GLY A 51 -3.71 4.74 -6.38
CA GLY A 51 -3.02 3.78 -7.25
C GLY A 51 -2.08 4.46 -8.24
N LYS A 52 -2.51 5.53 -8.92
CA LYS A 52 -1.69 6.27 -9.90
C LYS A 52 -0.46 6.94 -9.26
N LEU A 53 -0.63 7.56 -8.09
CA LEU A 53 0.48 8.22 -7.40
C LEU A 53 1.47 7.19 -6.83
N ALA A 54 0.97 6.12 -6.22
CA ALA A 54 1.81 5.04 -5.69
C ALA A 54 2.59 4.31 -6.80
N SER A 55 1.99 4.12 -7.97
CA SER A 55 2.65 3.51 -9.14
C SER A 55 3.91 4.29 -9.54
N GLU A 56 3.79 5.62 -9.66
CA GLU A 56 4.94 6.46 -10.00
C GLU A 56 6.03 6.43 -8.91
N TYR A 57 5.64 6.44 -7.64
CA TYR A 57 6.58 6.30 -6.53
C TYR A 57 7.37 4.99 -6.61
N ILE A 58 6.67 3.86 -6.79
CA ILE A 58 7.27 2.53 -6.91
C ILE A 58 8.20 2.46 -8.12
N ASN A 59 7.75 2.94 -9.28
CA ASN A 59 8.58 3.01 -10.49
C ASN A 59 9.86 3.83 -10.25
N GLY A 60 9.79 4.90 -9.45
CA GLY A 60 10.94 5.69 -9.05
C GLY A 60 11.93 4.90 -8.21
N VAL A 61 11.46 4.29 -7.11
CA VAL A 61 12.29 3.49 -6.19
C VAL A 61 12.95 2.31 -6.94
N GLN A 62 12.16 1.56 -7.71
CA GLN A 62 12.64 0.37 -8.43
C GLN A 62 13.57 0.70 -9.59
N SER A 63 13.47 1.89 -10.20
CA SER A 63 14.46 2.34 -11.19
C SER A 63 15.87 2.48 -10.62
N GLN A 64 16.00 2.48 -9.30
CA GLN A 64 17.26 2.53 -8.60
C GLN A 64 17.73 1.16 -8.10
N ASN A 65 17.22 0.04 -8.62
CA ASN A 65 17.57 -1.32 -8.17
C ASN A 65 17.30 -1.57 -6.67
N VAL A 66 16.26 -0.92 -6.13
CA VAL A 66 15.75 -1.14 -4.77
C VAL A 66 14.30 -1.60 -4.89
N GLY A 67 13.94 -2.72 -4.27
CA GLY A 67 12.58 -3.24 -4.33
C GLY A 67 11.62 -2.40 -3.48
N ALA A 68 10.44 -2.11 -4.01
CA ALA A 68 9.37 -1.50 -3.23
C ALA A 68 8.45 -2.58 -2.66
N VAL A 69 8.00 -2.40 -1.41
CA VAL A 69 7.03 -3.28 -0.76
C VAL A 69 5.76 -2.49 -0.45
N VAL A 70 4.74 -2.66 -1.30
CA VAL A 70 3.46 -1.95 -1.15
C VAL A 70 2.69 -2.49 0.06
N LYS A 71 2.08 -1.60 0.86
CA LYS A 71 1.45 -1.97 2.14
C LYS A 71 0.21 -1.13 2.48
N HIS A 72 -0.66 -1.54 3.40
CA HIS A 72 -0.78 -2.86 4.02
C HIS A 72 -1.99 -3.55 3.41
N PHE A 73 -1.79 -4.74 2.88
CA PHE A 73 -2.77 -5.48 2.10
C PHE A 73 -3.64 -6.37 3.03
N ALA A 74 -4.90 -6.07 3.32
CA ALA A 74 -5.71 -4.92 2.89
C ALA A 74 -6.62 -4.40 4.02
N ALA A 75 -7.37 -3.33 3.74
CA ALA A 75 -8.37 -2.77 4.65
C ALA A 75 -7.88 -2.38 6.07
N ASN A 76 -6.60 -2.01 6.20
CA ASN A 76 -6.00 -1.49 7.44
C ASN A 76 -6.21 0.03 7.58
N ASN A 77 -7.46 0.44 7.85
CA ASN A 77 -7.86 1.85 7.84
C ASN A 77 -8.16 2.43 9.23
N ASN A 78 -7.80 1.71 10.30
CA ASN A 78 -7.97 2.16 11.68
C ASN A 78 -6.82 1.62 12.54
N GLU A 79 -6.10 2.52 13.21
CA GLU A 79 -5.01 2.11 14.11
C GLU A 79 -5.53 1.48 15.41
N ASN A 80 -6.71 1.91 15.86
CA ASN A 80 -7.30 1.34 17.05
C ASN A 80 -7.64 -0.14 16.79
N TYR A 81 -7.16 -1.02 17.67
CA TYR A 81 -7.31 -2.47 17.55
C TYR A 81 -6.73 -3.08 16.26
N ARG A 82 -5.80 -2.45 15.54
CA ARG A 82 -5.29 -2.97 14.24
C ARG A 82 -4.76 -4.41 14.26
N PHE A 83 -4.35 -4.93 15.42
CA PHE A 83 -3.85 -6.30 15.60
C PHE A 83 -4.94 -7.35 15.90
N MET A 84 -6.19 -6.91 16.14
CA MET A 84 -7.28 -7.81 16.52
C MET A 84 -8.64 -7.43 15.90
N GLY A 85 -8.74 -6.24 15.31
CA GLY A 85 -9.95 -5.77 14.65
C GLY A 85 -10.28 -6.62 13.42
N ASN A 86 -11.57 -6.67 13.08
CA ASN A 86 -12.06 -7.30 11.88
C ASN A 86 -12.72 -6.25 10.99
N SER A 87 -12.13 -6.01 9.82
CA SER A 87 -12.72 -5.20 8.77
C SER A 87 -13.77 -6.06 8.06
N VAL A 88 -15.05 -5.84 8.38
CA VAL A 88 -16.18 -6.47 7.69
C VAL A 88 -16.58 -5.58 6.51
N VAL A 89 -16.37 -6.08 5.30
CA VAL A 89 -16.49 -5.31 4.04
C VAL A 89 -17.19 -6.18 3.00
N ASP A 90 -18.22 -5.64 2.36
CA ASP A 90 -18.89 -6.35 1.26
C ASP A 90 -17.97 -6.47 0.03
N PRO A 91 -18.18 -7.48 -0.84
CA PRO A 91 -17.30 -7.73 -1.97
C PRO A 91 -17.17 -6.55 -2.93
N ARG A 92 -18.22 -5.74 -3.09
CA ARG A 92 -18.20 -4.59 -4.00
C ARG A 92 -17.29 -3.51 -3.46
N ALA A 93 -17.47 -3.10 -2.21
CA ALA A 93 -16.61 -2.10 -1.59
C ALA A 93 -15.15 -2.59 -1.50
N LEU A 94 -14.93 -3.88 -1.20
CA LEU A 94 -13.59 -4.47 -1.17
C LEU A 94 -12.88 -4.31 -2.53
N ASN A 95 -13.54 -4.68 -3.63
CA ASN A 95 -12.95 -4.64 -4.96
C ASN A 95 -12.86 -3.22 -5.56
N GLU A 96 -13.91 -2.39 -5.39
CA GLU A 96 -13.97 -1.06 -6.00
C GLU A 96 -13.13 -0.02 -5.23
N ILE A 97 -12.96 -0.19 -3.91
CA ILE A 97 -12.29 0.81 -3.05
C ILE A 97 -10.96 0.28 -2.49
N TYR A 98 -11.00 -0.77 -1.67
CA TYR A 98 -9.83 -1.13 -0.86
C TYR A 98 -8.74 -1.88 -1.63
N LEU A 99 -9.12 -2.74 -2.58
CA LEU A 99 -8.20 -3.49 -3.43
C LEU A 99 -7.84 -2.75 -4.72
N LYS A 100 -8.69 -1.82 -5.18
CA LYS A 100 -8.49 -1.12 -6.46
C LYS A 100 -7.14 -0.41 -6.55
N ALA A 101 -6.68 0.22 -5.47
CA ALA A 101 -5.37 0.87 -5.46
C ALA A 101 -4.21 -0.14 -5.59
N PHE A 102 -4.30 -1.30 -4.93
CA PHE A 102 -3.32 -2.38 -5.05
C PHE A 102 -3.35 -2.99 -6.45
N GLU A 103 -4.53 -3.24 -7.03
CA GLU A 103 -4.71 -3.73 -8.40
C GLU A 103 -3.99 -2.82 -9.41
N ILE A 104 -4.20 -1.51 -9.30
CA ILE A 104 -3.55 -0.51 -10.17
C ILE A 104 -2.02 -0.58 -10.02
N VAL A 105 -1.51 -0.59 -8.79
CA VAL A 105 -0.07 -0.64 -8.51
C VAL A 105 0.57 -1.92 -9.04
N ILE A 106 -0.07 -3.07 -8.82
CA ILE A 106 0.44 -4.36 -9.28
C ILE A 106 0.55 -4.37 -10.80
N LYS A 107 -0.52 -3.97 -11.51
CA LYS A 107 -0.55 -3.95 -12.98
C LYS A 107 0.42 -2.93 -13.60
N ASN A 108 0.57 -1.76 -12.99
CA ASN A 108 1.31 -0.65 -13.60
C ASN A 108 2.77 -0.57 -13.18
N SER A 109 3.17 -1.22 -12.08
CA SER A 109 4.49 -0.98 -11.47
C SER A 109 5.18 -2.21 -10.89
N HIS A 110 4.49 -3.35 -10.79
CA HIS A 110 5.10 -4.63 -10.39
C HIS A 110 6.01 -4.49 -9.15
N PRO A 111 5.47 -4.06 -7.99
CA PRO A 111 6.27 -3.94 -6.78
C PRO A 111 6.92 -5.29 -6.43
N LEU A 112 8.16 -5.25 -5.95
CA LEU A 112 8.91 -6.46 -5.61
C LEU A 112 8.28 -7.25 -4.46
N GLY A 113 7.51 -6.59 -3.60
CA GLY A 113 6.76 -7.26 -2.54
C GLY A 113 5.44 -6.59 -2.21
N VAL A 114 4.58 -7.35 -1.54
CA VAL A 114 3.33 -6.90 -0.92
C VAL A 114 3.40 -7.28 0.56
N MET A 115 3.12 -6.33 1.44
CA MET A 115 3.06 -6.57 2.88
C MET A 115 1.61 -6.67 3.33
N SER A 116 1.25 -7.79 3.94
CA SER A 116 -0.09 -7.99 4.48
C SER A 116 -0.38 -7.04 5.65
N ALA A 117 -1.67 -6.77 5.86
CA ALA A 117 -2.15 -6.04 7.02
C ALA A 117 -2.19 -6.91 8.28
N TYR A 118 -2.23 -6.26 9.44
CA TYR A 118 -2.38 -6.95 10.73
C TYR A 118 -3.82 -7.34 11.04
N ASN A 119 -4.81 -6.60 10.53
CA ASN A 119 -6.21 -6.84 10.88
C ASN A 119 -6.75 -8.12 10.24
N ARG A 120 -7.90 -8.55 10.74
CA ARG A 120 -8.75 -9.52 10.04
C ARG A 120 -9.53 -8.82 8.94
N LEU A 121 -9.78 -9.52 7.84
CA LEU A 121 -10.66 -9.11 6.76
C LEU A 121 -11.71 -10.19 6.58
N ASN A 122 -12.97 -9.85 6.86
CA ASN A 122 -14.11 -10.77 6.79
C ASN A 122 -13.92 -12.09 7.56
N GLY A 123 -13.22 -12.06 8.71
CA GLY A 123 -13.07 -13.20 9.62
C GLY A 123 -11.64 -13.66 9.81
N ASP A 124 -10.84 -13.72 8.74
CA ASP A 124 -9.48 -14.25 8.77
C ASP A 124 -8.43 -13.15 8.80
N PHE A 125 -7.28 -13.40 9.46
CA PHE A 125 -6.15 -12.47 9.44
C PHE A 125 -5.62 -12.30 8.02
N CYS A 126 -5.29 -11.08 7.60
CA CYS A 126 -4.81 -10.85 6.23
C CYS A 126 -3.55 -11.65 5.87
N SER A 127 -2.72 -12.04 6.85
CA SER A 127 -1.56 -12.91 6.65
C SER A 127 -1.90 -14.40 6.42
N GLU A 128 -3.14 -14.80 6.71
CA GLU A 128 -3.63 -16.18 6.64
C GLU A 128 -4.82 -16.34 5.69
N ASN A 129 -5.32 -15.23 5.13
CA ASN A 129 -6.50 -15.20 4.28
C ASN A 129 -6.14 -15.64 2.85
N ARG A 130 -6.55 -16.87 2.49
CA ARG A 130 -6.24 -17.49 1.19
C ARG A 130 -6.94 -16.84 0.00
N ASP A 131 -8.10 -16.23 0.20
CA ASP A 131 -8.80 -15.54 -0.90
C ASP A 131 -8.15 -14.20 -1.20
N LEU A 132 -7.48 -13.60 -0.21
CA LEU A 132 -6.76 -12.35 -0.35
C LEU A 132 -5.38 -12.53 -1.01
N LEU A 133 -4.61 -13.57 -0.64
CA LEU A 133 -3.21 -13.81 -1.03
C LEU A 133 -3.05 -14.69 -2.27
#